data_AF-A0A7W8WJL0-F1
#
_entry.id   AF-A0A7W8WJL0-F1
#
_cell.length_a   1.000
_cell.length_b   1.000
_cell.length_c   1.000
_cell.angle_alpha   90.00
_cell.angle_beta   90.00
_cell.angle_gamma   90.00
#
_symmetry.space_group_name_H-M   'P 1'
#
loop_
_entity.id
_entity.type
_entity.pdbx_description
1 polymer ?
#
loop_
_entity_poly.entity_id
_entity_poly.type
_entity_poly.pdbx_seq_one_letter_code
_entity_poly.pdbx_strand_id
1 'polypeptide(L)'
;MKKTKSFYHGHRFPASVISHAVRSYPAAKTEIPELANVKHVFVKACARVNNRAENSHQPTRERERRMRGFRLPERTRSSAERLALSQTARRAI
;
A
#
# COMPACT_ATOMS: atom_id res chain seq x y z
N MET A 1 -1.65 -36.28 -14.89
CA MET A 1 -2.03 -34.86 -14.65
C MET A 1 -0.77 -34.03 -14.42
N LYS A 2 -0.52 -33.00 -15.24
CA LYS A 2 0.61 -32.09 -15.02
C LYS A 2 0.29 -31.23 -13.79
N LYS A 3 1.11 -31.29 -12.73
CA LYS A 3 0.97 -30.36 -11.60
C LYS A 3 1.23 -28.95 -12.12
N THR A 4 0.20 -28.10 -12.11
CA THR A 4 0.38 -26.66 -12.36
C THR A 4 1.17 -26.08 -11.20
N LYS A 5 2.24 -25.33 -11.52
CA LYS A 5 2.99 -24.59 -10.50
C LYS A 5 2.07 -23.50 -9.95
N SER A 6 2.06 -23.30 -8.63
CA SER A 6 1.29 -22.20 -8.04
C SER A 6 1.81 -20.86 -8.53
N PHE A 7 0.94 -19.84 -8.56
CA PHE A 7 1.34 -18.47 -8.89
C PHE A 7 2.41 -17.92 -7.95
N TYR A 8 2.47 -18.44 -6.73
CA TYR A 8 3.42 -18.02 -5.70
C TYR A 8 4.67 -18.92 -5.62
N HIS A 9 4.89 -19.78 -6.61
CA HIS A 9 6.07 -20.64 -6.66
C HIS A 9 7.37 -19.81 -6.67
N GLY A 10 8.26 -20.06 -5.72
CA GLY A 10 9.53 -19.32 -5.56
C GLY A 10 9.46 -18.12 -4.61
N HIS A 11 8.28 -17.77 -4.09
CA HIS A 11 8.15 -16.73 -3.07
C HIS A 11 8.21 -17.30 -1.66
N ARG A 12 8.89 -16.58 -0.76
CA ARG A 12 8.90 -16.90 0.68
C ARG A 12 7.65 -16.33 1.33
N PHE A 13 6.90 -17.20 2.01
CA PHE A 13 5.74 -16.77 2.79
C PHE A 13 6.17 -16.19 4.15
N PRO A 14 5.49 -15.14 4.63
CA PRO A 14 5.74 -14.58 5.94
C PRO A 14 5.27 -15.55 7.04
N ALA A 15 5.89 -15.48 8.22
CA ALA A 15 5.46 -16.27 9.38
C ALA A 15 4.09 -15.84 9.92
N SER A 16 3.74 -14.55 9.75
CA SER A 16 2.45 -14.00 10.15
C SER A 16 2.01 -12.86 9.24
N VAL A 17 0.70 -12.78 9.01
CA VAL A 17 0.05 -11.64 8.36
C VAL A 17 -0.69 -10.83 9.41
N ILE A 18 -0.49 -9.52 9.39
CA ILE A 18 -1.12 -8.58 10.30
C ILE A 18 -2.09 -7.73 9.48
N SER A 19 -3.37 -7.68 9.87
CA SER A 19 -4.37 -6.87 9.17
C SER A 19 -5.36 -6.21 10.12
N HIS A 20 -6.11 -5.23 9.60
CA HIS A 20 -7.29 -4.71 10.27
C HIS A 20 -8.35 -5.80 10.44
N ALA A 21 -9.18 -5.66 11.48
CA ALA A 21 -10.30 -6.54 11.78
C ALA A 21 -11.53 -6.28 10.86
N VAL A 22 -11.33 -6.37 9.54
CA VAL A 22 -12.42 -6.26 8.54
C VAL A 22 -12.67 -7.63 7.92
N ARG A 23 -13.94 -7.95 7.63
CA ARG A 23 -14.39 -9.28 7.14
C ARG A 23 -13.77 -9.72 5.82
N SER A 24 -13.27 -8.79 5.00
CA SER A 24 -12.68 -9.09 3.69
C SER A 24 -11.35 -9.85 3.78
N TYR A 25 -10.49 -9.53 4.76
CA TYR A 25 -9.17 -10.15 4.91
C TYR A 25 -9.19 -11.66 5.22
N PRO A 26 -9.98 -12.16 6.20
CA PRO A 26 -10.04 -13.60 6.43
C PRO A 26 -10.63 -14.35 5.24
N ALA A 27 -11.61 -13.77 4.53
CA ALA A 27 -12.15 -14.37 3.30
C ALA A 27 -11.07 -14.48 2.21
N ALA A 28 -10.34 -13.40 1.94
CA ALA A 28 -9.23 -13.40 0.98
C ALA A 28 -8.12 -14.39 1.36
N LYS A 29 -7.85 -14.58 2.66
CA LYS A 29 -6.87 -15.58 3.12
C LYS A 29 -7.28 -17.01 2.76
N THR A 30 -8.59 -17.33 2.83
CA THR A 30 -9.08 -18.69 2.51
C THR A 30 -8.94 -19.05 1.04
N GLU A 31 -8.90 -18.06 0.16
CA GLU A 31 -8.71 -18.27 -1.28
C GLU A 31 -7.25 -18.61 -1.65
N ILE A 32 -6.29 -18.32 -0.76
CA ILE A 32 -4.86 -18.53 -0.99
C ILE A 32 -4.38 -19.73 -0.18
N PRO A 33 -4.30 -20.94 -0.77
CA PRO A 33 -3.95 -22.16 -0.05
C PRO A 33 -2.54 -22.12 0.57
N GLU A 34 -1.62 -21.35 -0.01
CA GLU A 34 -0.26 -21.22 0.51
C GLU A 34 -0.19 -20.41 1.82
N LEU A 35 -1.21 -19.60 2.11
CA LEU A 35 -1.34 -18.86 3.37
C LEU A 35 -2.05 -19.67 4.46
N ALA A 36 -2.46 -20.93 4.19
CA ALA A 36 -3.15 -21.77 5.16
C ALA A 36 -2.37 -21.90 6.48
N ASN A 37 -1.06 -22.10 6.38
CA ASN A 37 -0.15 -22.28 7.53
C ASN A 37 0.33 -20.97 8.15
N VAL A 38 -0.04 -19.82 7.59
CA VAL A 38 0.43 -18.51 8.06
C VAL A 38 -0.51 -18.01 9.17
N LYS A 39 0.06 -17.61 10.31
CA LYS A 39 -0.72 -17.03 11.41
C LYS A 39 -1.32 -15.69 10.98
N HIS A 40 -2.63 -15.54 11.11
CA HIS A 40 -3.31 -14.28 10.81
C HIS A 40 -3.64 -13.56 12.12
N VAL A 41 -3.13 -12.34 12.28
CA VAL A 41 -3.29 -11.53 13.48
C VAL A 41 -4.12 -10.30 13.13
N PHE A 42 -5.26 -10.16 13.82
CA PHE A 42 -6.10 -8.98 13.70
C PHE A 42 -5.66 -7.90 14.67
N VAL A 43 -5.59 -6.67 14.17
CA VAL A 43 -5.22 -5.49 14.95
C VAL A 43 -6.46 -4.64 15.17
N LYS A 44 -6.68 -4.22 16.44
CA LYS A 44 -7.67 -3.20 16.76
C LYS A 44 -7.24 -1.87 16.14
N ALA A 45 -8.17 -1.10 15.60
CA ALA A 45 -7.87 0.14 14.85
C ALA A 45 -6.98 1.15 15.59
N CYS A 46 -6.94 1.12 16.93
CA CYS A 46 -6.10 2.02 17.74
C CYS A 46 -4.67 1.52 17.98
N ALA A 47 -4.33 0.30 17.58
CA ALA A 47 -3.03 -0.28 17.87
C ALA A 47 -2.04 0.05 16.73
N ARG A 48 -0.94 0.72 17.08
CA ARG A 48 0.14 1.23 16.20
C ARG A 48 0.91 0.15 15.40
N VAL A 49 0.46 -1.10 15.46
CA VAL A 49 1.12 -2.27 14.86
C VAL A 49 1.02 -2.25 13.32
N ASN A 50 0.04 -1.53 12.78
CA ASN A 50 -0.14 -1.34 11.34
C ASN A 50 0.58 -0.10 10.79
N ASN A 51 1.18 0.75 11.64
CA ASN A 51 1.80 2.02 11.23
C ASN A 51 2.85 1.83 10.12
N ARG A 52 3.58 0.72 10.13
CA ARG A 52 4.55 0.41 9.06
C ARG A 52 3.86 0.25 7.70
N ALA A 53 2.75 -0.49 7.66
CA ALA A 53 1.96 -0.64 6.45
C ALA A 53 1.33 0.69 6.04
N GLU A 54 0.74 1.44 6.99
CA GLU A 54 0.18 2.78 6.72
C GLU A 54 1.22 3.76 6.17
N ASN A 55 2.40 3.81 6.76
CA ASN A 55 3.50 4.70 6.34
C ASN A 55 4.03 4.32 4.95
N SER A 56 4.06 3.04 4.60
CA SER A 56 4.48 2.60 3.26
C SER A 56 3.58 3.15 2.14
N HIS A 57 2.33 3.53 2.46
CA HIS A 57 1.41 4.14 1.50
C HIS A 57 1.62 5.64 1.30
N GLN A 58 2.33 6.34 2.20
CA GLN A 58 2.54 7.78 2.10
C GLN A 58 3.13 8.24 0.76
N PRO A 59 4.23 7.67 0.24
CA PRO A 59 4.80 8.12 -1.04
C PRO A 59 3.82 7.97 -2.20
N THR A 60 3.06 6.87 -2.24
CA THR A 60 2.04 6.63 -3.26
C THR A 60 0.89 7.64 -3.13
N ARG A 61 0.39 7.88 -1.92
CA ARG A 61 -0.67 8.87 -1.66
C ARG A 61 -0.24 10.29 -2.00
N GLU A 62 1.00 10.66 -1.70
CA GLU A 62 1.56 11.96 -2.07
C GLU A 62 1.66 12.11 -3.57
N ARG A 63 2.16 11.09 -4.28
CA ARG A 63 2.21 11.08 -5.74
C ARG A 63 0.81 11.25 -6.33
N GLU A 64 -0.17 10.48 -5.87
CA GLU A 64 -1.56 10.60 -6.32
C GLU A 64 -2.13 12.00 -6.05
N ARG A 65 -1.90 12.56 -4.86
CA ARG A 65 -2.36 13.91 -4.50
C ARG A 65 -1.78 14.97 -5.42
N ARG A 66 -0.48 14.89 -5.74
CA ARG A 66 0.17 15.79 -6.71
C ARG A 66 -0.47 15.66 -8.09
N MET A 67 -0.77 14.43 -8.52
CA MET A 67 -1.39 14.16 -9.82
C MET A 67 -2.87 14.59 -9.90
N ARG A 68 -3.61 14.65 -8.79
CA ARG A 68 -5.02 15.10 -8.79
C ARG A 68 -5.21 16.54 -9.27
N GLY A 69 -4.20 17.40 -9.10
CA GLY A 69 -4.21 18.78 -9.61
C GLY A 69 -4.26 18.86 -11.13
N PHE A 70 -3.83 17.82 -11.85
CA PHE A 70 -3.76 17.80 -13.31
C PHE A 70 -5.07 17.40 -14.00
N ARG A 71 -6.17 17.29 -13.24
CA ARG A 71 -7.48 16.85 -13.76
C ARG A 71 -8.29 17.98 -14.41
N LEU A 72 -7.99 19.24 -14.09
CA LEU A 72 -8.63 20.42 -14.68
C LEU A 72 -7.53 21.42 -15.10
N PRO A 73 -7.62 22.06 -16.27
CA PRO A 73 -6.55 22.91 -16.81
C PRO A 73 -6.14 24.06 -15.87
N GLU A 74 -7.08 24.66 -15.13
CA GLU A 74 -6.77 25.72 -14.14
C GLU A 74 -6.04 25.20 -12.90
N ARG A 75 -6.38 23.97 -12.47
CA ARG A 75 -5.71 23.31 -11.34
C ARG A 75 -4.33 22.80 -11.73
N THR A 76 -4.09 22.52 -13.01
CA THR A 76 -2.80 22.11 -13.54
C THR A 76 -1.76 23.22 -13.40
N ARG A 77 -2.09 24.48 -13.74
CA ARG A 77 -1.18 25.63 -13.56
C ARG A 77 -0.78 25.83 -12.10
N SER A 78 -1.76 25.91 -11.20
CA SER A 78 -1.48 26.08 -9.77
C SER A 78 -0.74 24.89 -9.14
N SER A 79 -0.98 23.66 -9.63
CA SER A 79 -0.24 22.47 -9.20
C SER A 79 1.21 22.48 -9.70
N ALA A 80 1.44 22.89 -10.95
CA ALA A 80 2.77 23.02 -11.54
C ALA A 80 3.61 24.10 -10.84
N GLU A 81 3.02 25.26 -10.56
CA GLU A 81 3.66 26.36 -9.82
C GLU A 81 4.06 25.93 -8.39
N ARG A 82 3.17 25.24 -7.66
CA ARG A 82 3.48 24.70 -6.33
C ARG A 82 4.55 23.62 -6.37
N LEU A 83 4.55 22.77 -7.38
CA LEU A 83 5.57 21.73 -7.54
C LEU A 83 6.94 22.35 -7.77
N ALA A 84 7.02 23.38 -8.64
CA ALA A 84 8.26 24.12 -8.92
C ALA A 84 8.83 24.79 -7.66
N LEU A 85 7.99 25.45 -6.85
CA LEU A 85 8.38 26.07 -5.58
C LEU A 85 8.89 25.05 -4.54
N SER A 86 8.32 23.83 -4.53
CA SER A 86 8.78 22.78 -3.60
C SER A 86 10.13 22.16 -3.98
N GLN A 87 10.47 22.16 -5.28
CA GLN A 87 11.73 21.61 -5.79
C GLN A 87 12.89 22.59 -5.62
N THR A 88 12.63 23.89 -5.77
CA THR A 88 13.62 24.94 -5.47
C THR A 88 13.97 24.99 -3.99
N ALA A 89 12.99 24.83 -3.09
CA ALA A 89 13.23 24.79 -1.65
C ALA A 89 14.04 23.57 -1.17
N ARG A 90 13.96 22.42 -1.87
CA ARG A 90 14.75 21.22 -1.55
C ARG A 90 16.18 21.24 -2.09
N ARG A 91 16.51 22.17 -2.99
CA ARG A 91 17.86 22.36 -3.55
C ARG A 91 18.71 23.38 -2.80
N ALA A 92 18.13 24.09 -1.83
CA ALA A 92 18.77 25.17 -1.08
C ALA A 92 19.30 24.76 0.31
N ILE A 93 19.38 23.46 0.59
CA ILE A 93 20.02 22.84 1.76
C ILE A 93 21.12 21.92 1.22
#